data_AF-A0A2U1P3Q4-F1
#
_entry.id   AF-A0A2U1P3Q4-F1
#
_cell.length_a   1.000
_cell.length_b   1.000
_cell.length_c   1.000
_cell.angle_alpha   90.00
_cell.angle_beta   90.00
_cell.angle_gamma   90.00
#
_symmetry.space_group_name_H-M   'P 1'
#
loop_
_entity.id
_entity.type
_entity.pdbx_description
1 polymer ?
#
loop_
_entity_poly.entity_id
_entity_poly.type
_entity_poly.pdbx_seq_one_letter_code
_entity_poly.pdbx_strand_id
1 'polypeptide(L)'
;MEEVVRVGLVAVWCIQDEEVSRPTMGMVVKMLEGVVEVEVPPPPKLLQALVSGESFHGVGGNSRNDTLSHVSVDSKDSQFAI
;
A
#
# COMPACT_ATOMS: atom_id res chain seq x y z
N MET A 1 8.70 -17.24 11.44
CA MET A 1 8.06 -16.51 10.32
C MET A 1 6.88 -15.65 10.79
N GLU A 2 6.22 -16.01 11.89
CA GLU A 2 5.07 -15.27 12.45
C GLU A 2 5.36 -13.79 12.74
N GLU A 3 6.55 -13.43 13.22
CA GLU A 3 6.94 -12.04 13.43
C GLU A 3 6.96 -11.23 12.12
N VAL A 4 7.44 -11.82 11.03
CA VAL A 4 7.48 -11.17 9.71
C VAL A 4 6.06 -10.96 9.19
N VAL A 5 5.19 -11.97 9.36
CA VAL A 5 3.77 -11.86 9.00
C VAL A 5 3.12 -10.73 9.79
N ARG A 6 3.33 -10.69 11.11
CA ARG A 6 2.78 -9.66 11.99
C ARG A 6 3.23 -8.26 11.59
N VAL A 7 4.53 -8.07 11.38
CA VAL A 7 5.10 -6.79 10.92
C VAL A 7 4.52 -6.40 9.56
N GLY A 8 4.35 -7.36 8.65
CA GLY A 8 3.72 -7.14 7.35
C GLY A 8 2.27 -6.66 7.46
N LEU A 9 1.46 -7.33 8.30
CA LEU A 9 0.07 -6.91 8.54
C LEU A 9 -0.02 -5.51 9.16
N VAL A 10 0.83 -5.21 10.15
CA VAL A 10 0.91 -3.87 10.76
C VAL A 10 1.31 -2.82 9.72
N ALA A 11 2.30 -3.11 8.86
CA ALA A 11 2.70 -2.20 7.81
C ALA A 11 1.54 -1.88 6.85
N VAL A 12 0.76 -2.88 6.46
CA VAL A 12 -0.40 -2.69 5.57
C VAL A 12 -1.51 -1.88 6.25
N TRP A 13 -1.74 -2.02 7.56
CA TRP A 13 -2.63 -1.14 8.33
C TRP A 13 -2.16 0.32 8.37
N CYS A 14 -0.84 0.56 8.48
CA CYS A 14 -0.29 1.90 8.56
C CYS A 14 -0.38 2.70 7.25
N ILE A 15 -0.33 2.02 6.10
CA ILE A 15 -0.39 2.67 4.78
C ILE A 15 -1.80 2.82 4.21
N GLN A 16 -2.85 2.50 5.00
CA GLN A 16 -4.23 2.62 4.55
C GLN A 16 -4.55 4.06 4.13
N ASP A 17 -5.30 4.20 3.03
CA ASP A 17 -5.64 5.52 2.48
C ASP A 17 -6.49 6.35 3.45
N GLU A 18 -7.45 5.70 4.11
CA GLU A 18 -8.32 6.35 5.10
C GLU A 18 -7.61 6.49 6.44
N GLU A 19 -7.40 7.74 6.89
CA GLU A 19 -6.73 8.03 8.17
C GLU A 19 -7.43 7.35 9.35
N VAL A 20 -8.76 7.32 9.34
CA VAL A 20 -9.58 6.70 10.40
C VAL A 20 -9.37 5.18 10.52
N SER A 21 -8.85 4.55 9.47
CA SER A 21 -8.54 3.11 9.47
C SER A 21 -7.14 2.82 10.00
N ARG A 22 -6.28 3.83 10.13
CA ARG A 22 -4.91 3.63 10.62
C ARG A 22 -4.93 3.44 12.14
N PRO A 23 -4.22 2.43 12.66
CA PRO A 23 -4.11 2.23 14.09
C PRO A 23 -3.34 3.38 14.74
N THR A 24 -3.69 3.72 15.97
CA THR A 24 -2.91 4.66 16.77
C THR A 24 -1.52 4.11 17.06
N MET A 25 -0.50 4.96 17.29
CA MET A 25 0.84 4.48 17.61
C MET A 25 0.90 3.57 18.84
N GLY A 26 0.07 3.82 19.86
CA GLY A 26 -0.04 2.93 21.02
C GLY A 26 -0.59 1.55 20.66
N MET A 27 -1.50 1.46 19.69
CA MET A 27 -1.98 0.18 19.16
C MET A 27 -0.93 -0.51 18.30
N VAL A 28 -0.22 0.23 17.44
CA VAL A 28 0.89 -0.28 16.61
C VAL A 28 1.95 -0.96 17.48
N VAL A 29 2.36 -0.33 18.60
CA VAL A 29 3.34 -0.92 19.52
C VAL A 29 2.81 -2.23 20.11
N LYS A 30 1.58 -2.26 20.62
CA LYS A 30 0.96 -3.50 21.15
C LYS A 30 0.86 -4.61 20.11
N MET A 31 0.53 -4.25 18.87
CA MET A 31 0.50 -5.19 17.75
C MET A 31 1.89 -5.75 17.46
N LEU A 32 2.92 -4.91 17.42
CA LEU A 32 4.30 -5.35 17.17
C LEU A 32 4.86 -6.23 18.30
N GLU A 33 4.58 -5.86 19.55
CA GLU A 33 4.92 -6.62 20.76
C GLU A 33 4.15 -7.94 20.86
N GLY A 34 3.12 -8.16 20.04
CA GLY A 34 2.29 -9.37 20.07
C GLY A 34 1.32 -9.42 21.26
N VAL A 35 1.06 -8.29 21.90
CA VAL A 35 0.11 -8.16 23.01
C VAL A 35 -1.34 -8.24 22.52
N VAL A 36 -1.57 -7.88 21.26
CA VAL A 36 -2.87 -8.00 20.59
C VAL A 36 -2.69 -8.75 19.27
N GLU A 37 -3.71 -9.51 18.89
CA GLU A 37 -3.75 -10.16 17.58
C GLU A 37 -3.94 -9.12 16.47
N VAL A 38 -3.28 -9.34 15.33
CA VAL A 38 -3.33 -8.45 14.18
C VAL A 38 -4.23 -9.08 13.12
N GLU A 39 -5.41 -8.51 12.93
CA GLU A 39 -6.31 -8.92 11.85
C GLU A 39 -5.75 -8.55 10.47
N VAL A 40 -6.21 -9.26 9.44
CA VAL A 40 -5.83 -9.00 8.06
C VAL A 40 -6.42 -7.66 7.62
N PRO A 41 -5.59 -6.65 7.28
CA PRO A 41 -6.09 -5.37 6.82
C PRO A 41 -6.74 -5.48 5.43
N PRO A 42 -7.65 -4.55 5.09
CA PRO A 42 -8.14 -4.43 3.73
C PRO A 42 -6.99 -4.09 2.75
N PRO A 43 -7.08 -4.50 1.47
CA PRO A 43 -6.06 -4.16 0.48
C PRO A 43 -5.97 -2.64 0.26
N PRO A 44 -4.78 -2.02 0.32
CA PRO A 44 -4.61 -0.59 0.02
C PRO A 44 -5.10 -0.25 -1.40
N LYS A 45 -5.74 0.92 -1.58
CA LYS A 45 -6.31 1.31 -2.90
C LYS A 45 -5.24 1.37 -3.98
N LEU A 46 -4.02 1.77 -3.61
CA LEU A 46 -2.86 1.74 -4.51
C LEU A 46 -2.59 0.34 -5.06
N LEU A 47 -2.63 -0.71 -4.22
CA LEU A 47 -2.39 -2.08 -4.69
C LEU A 47 -3.52 -2.58 -5.58
N GLN A 48 -4.76 -2.19 -5.29
CA GLN A 48 -5.90 -2.50 -6.15
C GLN A 48 -5.72 -1.86 -7.53
N ALA A 49 -5.30 -0.59 -7.58
CA ALA A 49 -5.06 0.11 -8.83
C ALA A 49 -3.96 -0.54 -9.68
N LEU A 50 -2.86 -0.95 -9.04
CA LEU A 50 -1.77 -1.65 -9.70
C LEU A 50 -2.20 -2.99 -10.31
N VAL A 51 -3.01 -3.78 -9.59
CA VAL A 51 -3.54 -5.06 -10.08
C VAL A 51 -4.51 -4.87 -11.25
N SER A 52 -5.35 -3.84 -11.21
CA SER A 52 -6.35 -3.58 -12.24
C SER A 52 -5.77 -2.88 -13.48
N GLY A 53 -4.50 -2.47 -13.46
CA GLY A 53 -3.87 -1.71 -14.54
C GLY A 53 -4.41 -0.27 -14.67
N GLU A 54 -5.08 0.23 -13.64
CA GLU A 54 -5.62 1.59 -13.58
C GLU A 54 -4.58 2.54 -12.95
N SER A 55 -4.51 3.77 -13.46
CA SER A 55 -3.62 4.78 -12.89
C SER A 55 -4.16 5.23 -11.52
N PHE A 56 -3.40 5.03 -10.45
CA PHE A 56 -3.76 5.50 -9.12
C PHE A 56 -3.81 7.03 -9.10
N HIS A 57 -5.01 7.60 -9.03
CA HIS A 57 -5.20 9.03 -8.82
C HIS A 57 -5.18 9.28 -7.31
N GLY A 58 -3.97 9.48 -6.76
CA GLY A 58 -3.82 9.86 -5.36
C GLY A 58 -4.69 11.07 -5.04
N VAL A 59 -5.34 11.06 -3.87
CA VAL A 59 -6.21 12.16 -3.41
C VAL A 59 -5.41 13.47 -3.41
N GLY A 60 -5.57 14.24 -4.48
CA GLY A 60 -4.95 15.55 -4.67
C GLY A 60 -5.77 16.62 -3.96
N GLY A 61 -5.25 17.11 -2.84
CA GLY A 61 -5.64 18.44 -2.35
C GLY A 61 -5.23 19.48 -3.38
N ASN A 62 -6.20 20.24 -3.89
CA ASN A 62 -6.11 21.26 -4.94
C ASN A 62 -4.70 21.84 -5.19
N SER A 63 -4.08 21.51 -6.34
CA SER A 63 -3.23 22.46 -7.05
C SER A 63 -3.10 22.08 -8.52
N ARG A 64 -3.36 23.06 -9.38
CA ARG A 64 -3.28 22.98 -10.84
C ARG A 64 -1.84 22.71 -11.28
N ASN A 65 -1.70 21.87 -12.32
CA ASN A 65 -0.68 21.81 -13.39
C ASN A 65 -0.30 20.35 -13.66
N ASP A 66 -0.95 19.76 -14.67
CA ASP A 66 -0.64 18.45 -15.22
C ASP A 66 0.78 18.40 -15.81
N THR A 67 1.74 17.89 -15.04
CA THR A 67 2.91 17.24 -15.61
C THR A 67 2.95 15.81 -15.08
N LEU A 68 2.18 14.98 -15.78
CA LEU A 68 2.06 13.54 -15.62
C LEU A 68 3.46 12.91 -15.74
N SER A 69 4.09 12.57 -14.60
CA SER A 69 5.22 11.65 -14.59
C SER A 69 4.69 10.26 -14.92
N HIS A 70 4.72 9.93 -16.20
CA HIS A 70 4.57 8.59 -16.76
C HIS A 70 5.57 7.66 -16.07
N VAL A 71 5.14 6.90 -15.05
CA VAL A 71 5.92 5.79 -14.51
C VAL A 71 5.75 4.63 -15.49
N SER A 72 6.68 4.50 -16.44
CA SER A 72 6.82 3.30 -17.25
C SER A 72 7.24 2.15 -16.33
N VAL A 73 6.31 1.25 -15.98
CA VAL A 73 6.70 -0.09 -15.55
C VAL A 73 7.16 -0.82 -16.80
N ASP A 74 8.47 -0.75 -17.07
CA ASP A 74 9.06 -1.39 -18.25
C ASP A 74 9.00 -2.92 -18.09
N SER A 75 7.88 -3.48 -18.53
CA SER A 75 7.69 -4.91 -18.70
C SER A 75 8.40 -5.34 -19.99
N LYS A 76 9.73 -5.43 -19.96
CA LYS A 76 10.54 -6.02 -21.04
C LYS A 76 11.28 -7.26 -20.59
N ASP A 77 10.51 -8.26 -20.16
CA ASP A 77 10.86 -9.69 -20.27
C ASP A 77 10.02 -10.38 -21.38
N SER A 78 9.65 -9.64 -22.43
CA SER A 78 9.01 -10.22 -23.63
C SER A 78 10.03 -10.39 -24.75
N GLN A 79 10.83 -11.46 -24.61
CA GLN A 79 11.41 -12.32 -25.63
C GLN A 79 11.65 -11.77 -27.05
N PHE A 80 12.90 -11.91 -27.49
CA PHE A 80 13.33 -12.43 -28.79
C PHE A 80 12.48 -12.01 -30.00
N ALA A 81 12.95 -11.00 -30.74
CA ALA A 81 12.55 -10.75 -32.11
C ALA A 81 13.81 -10.62 -32.98
N ILE A 82 14.15 -11.75 -33.62
CA ILE A 82 15.13 -12.04 -34.69
C ILE A 82 16.55 -11.50 -34.47
#